data_AF-A0A8T5MJB0-F1
#
_entry.id   AF-A0A8T5MJB0-F1
#
_cell.length_a   1.000
_cell.length_b   1.000
_cell.length_c   1.000
_cell.angle_alpha   90.00
_cell.angle_beta   90.00
_cell.angle_gamma   90.00
#
_symmetry.space_group_name_H-M   'P 1'
#
loop_
_entity.id
_entity.type
_entity.pdbx_description
1 polymer ?
#
loop_
_entity_poly.entity_id
_entity_poly.type
_entity_poly.pdbx_seq_one_letter_code
_entity_poly.pdbx_strand_id
1 'polypeptide(L)'
;MNEYLVTALAILISIGIGFFLLLEFGVSWVGYFVIAVISLSIIGSYFYAWWKTQSDKTVSKLKVEILVKMKNELLDMEKVVSSAENLMETASYKQDITLLVNNLIKLKFYNKELKLSPGVEKYTLTFVEQQGRMTEQKLRTLGAMAAGSYRPKLDEYIDSLRSKLERLLEAGYDIGRDLDSFNAAATKPSKSLRDLVGKKEDLDGAMIKTLEKCVGEATRLATTSKDFGDTANVEKEVKDIDQSNFESTVSHLVTAREGIKGILNDTFVSQHQKLTLNVKRAQAIMASENVGAQKRRDIDEMRKALGSMDDPGRIQELKDLEVQFKTFTTNAIEDIHSKIQKMEKNIEFHKPDERIWTLNAEIPALVEHVDISKKIDEFSKDAINALHALVVQLDIDEAFMKIIENYQKIEPLIKRKLEESGKVTEDDLKVKYVEKFMLLYSLKNPETKFKENKLTSPKKAKKR
;
A
#
# COMPACT_ATOMS: atom_id res chain seq x y z
N MET A 1 -15.17 67.36 12.21
CA MET A 1 -16.48 68.06 12.23
C MET A 1 -16.51 68.85 13.53
N ASN A 2 -16.61 70.18 13.47
CA ASN A 2 -16.26 71.07 14.59
C ASN A 2 -17.05 70.74 15.86
N GLU A 3 -16.36 70.20 16.87
CA GLU A 3 -16.91 69.98 18.23
C GLU A 3 -17.58 71.26 18.75
N TYR A 4 -17.03 72.43 18.42
CA TYR A 4 -17.60 73.74 18.73
C TYR A 4 -19.01 74.00 18.17
N LEU A 5 -19.33 73.44 17.00
CA LEU A 5 -20.62 73.69 16.34
C LEU A 5 -21.74 72.83 16.97
N VAL A 6 -21.42 71.61 17.39
CA VAL A 6 -22.33 70.75 18.14
C VAL A 6 -22.57 71.33 19.54
N THR A 7 -21.52 71.81 20.21
CA THR A 7 -21.64 72.45 21.53
C THR A 7 -22.45 73.75 21.47
N ALA A 8 -22.26 74.57 20.43
CA ALA A 8 -23.03 75.80 20.24
C ALA A 8 -24.53 75.54 19.99
N LEU A 9 -24.86 74.51 19.21
CA LEU A 9 -26.26 74.12 18.93
C LEU A 9 -26.94 73.52 20.17
N ALA A 10 -26.21 72.72 20.96
CA ALA A 10 -26.69 72.18 22.23
C ALA A 10 -26.98 73.30 23.25
N ILE A 11 -26.13 74.32 23.33
CA ILE A 11 -26.34 75.50 24.19
C ILE A 11 -27.59 76.28 23.75
N LEU A 12 -27.76 76.53 22.45
CA LEU A 12 -28.93 77.27 21.93
C LEU A 12 -30.25 76.53 22.19
N ILE A 13 -30.29 75.21 21.99
CA ILE A 13 -31.48 74.39 22.29
C ILE A 13 -31.77 74.39 23.79
N SER A 14 -30.73 74.28 24.63
CA SER A 14 -30.88 74.28 26.09
C SER A 14 -31.41 75.62 26.61
N ILE A 15 -30.97 76.74 26.03
CA ILE A 15 -31.49 78.08 26.34
C ILE A 15 -32.95 78.21 25.91
N GLY A 16 -33.30 77.72 24.70
CA GLY A 16 -34.68 77.75 24.20
C GLY A 16 -35.66 76.97 25.06
N ILE A 17 -35.29 75.74 25.47
CA ILE A 17 -36.13 74.91 26.35
C ILE A 17 -36.22 75.51 27.76
N GLY A 18 -35.11 76.05 28.28
CA GLY A 18 -35.09 76.72 29.57
C GLY A 18 -35.99 77.94 29.62
N PHE A 19 -36.05 78.73 28.52
CA PHE A 19 -36.92 79.89 28.40
C PHE A 19 -38.41 79.51 28.29
N PHE A 20 -38.72 78.45 27.54
CA PHE A 20 -40.08 77.92 27.42
C PHE A 20 -40.63 77.40 28.76
N LEU A 21 -39.84 76.63 29.51
CA LEU A 21 -40.23 76.13 30.84
C LEU A 21 -40.42 77.25 31.88
N LEU A 22 -39.70 78.37 31.73
CA LEU A 22 -39.82 79.57 32.57
C LEU A 22 -41.17 80.27 32.37
N LEU A 23 -41.66 80.29 31.12
CA LEU A 23 -42.95 80.90 30.76
C LEU A 23 -44.15 80.07 31.21
N GLU A 24 -44.06 78.74 31.14
CA GLU A 24 -45.20 77.84 31.41
C GLU A 24 -45.33 77.39 32.87
N PHE A 25 -44.22 77.07 33.57
CA PHE A 25 -44.28 76.33 34.86
C PHE A 25 -43.64 77.07 36.06
N GLY A 26 -43.13 78.29 35.85
CA GLY A 26 -42.57 79.13 36.91
C GLY A 26 -41.16 78.74 37.40
N VAL A 27 -40.59 79.57 38.28
CA VAL A 27 -39.15 79.58 38.62
C VAL A 27 -38.65 78.27 39.24
N SER A 28 -39.49 77.50 39.94
CA SER A 28 -39.04 76.26 40.60
C SER A 28 -38.71 75.15 39.59
N TRP A 29 -39.48 75.02 38.50
CA TRP A 29 -39.26 74.01 37.45
C TRP A 29 -38.04 74.33 36.59
N VAL A 30 -37.71 75.61 36.41
CA VAL A 30 -36.48 76.03 35.72
C VAL A 30 -35.23 75.65 36.52
N GLY A 31 -35.28 75.74 37.85
CA GLY A 31 -34.19 75.26 38.71
C GLY A 31 -33.91 73.77 38.51
N TYR A 32 -34.95 72.93 38.50
CA TYR A 32 -34.80 71.49 38.23
C TYR A 32 -34.32 71.20 36.80
N PHE A 33 -34.77 71.97 35.81
CA PHE A 33 -34.31 71.83 34.42
C PHE A 33 -32.83 72.21 34.26
N VAL A 34 -32.38 73.31 34.87
CA VAL A 34 -30.96 73.71 34.87
C VAL A 34 -30.10 72.65 35.53
N ILE A 35 -30.52 72.11 36.68
CA ILE A 35 -29.80 71.01 37.34
C ILE A 35 -29.77 69.77 36.44
N ALA A 36 -30.88 69.38 35.81
CA ALA A 36 -30.94 68.24 34.90
C ALA A 36 -30.04 68.39 33.67
N VAL A 37 -29.99 69.58 33.05
CA VAL A 37 -29.10 69.89 31.91
C VAL A 37 -27.63 69.84 32.32
N ILE A 38 -27.28 70.37 33.50
CA ILE A 38 -25.91 70.28 34.04
C ILE A 38 -25.54 68.82 34.31
N SER A 39 -26.43 68.05 34.96
CA SER A 39 -26.20 66.62 35.22
C SER A 39 -26.04 65.81 33.93
N LEU A 40 -26.90 66.02 32.93
CA LEU A 40 -26.80 65.35 31.63
C LEU A 40 -25.54 65.75 30.86
N SER A 41 -25.10 67.01 30.96
CA SER A 41 -23.85 67.48 30.34
C SER A 41 -22.62 66.84 30.98
N ILE A 42 -22.61 66.69 32.32
CA ILE A 42 -21.55 65.98 33.04
C ILE A 42 -21.54 64.50 32.67
N ILE A 43 -22.71 63.84 32.64
CA ILE A 43 -22.85 62.43 32.23
C ILE A 43 -22.42 62.24 30.78
N GLY A 44 -22.82 63.14 29.87
CA GLY A 44 -22.43 63.11 28.46
C GLY A 44 -20.93 63.31 28.26
N SER A 45 -20.31 64.22 29.02
CA SER A 45 -18.86 64.42 29.01
C SER A 45 -18.12 63.20 29.56
N TYR A 46 -18.62 62.59 30.63
CA TYR A 46 -18.04 61.37 31.21
C TYR A 46 -18.17 60.19 30.23
N PHE A 47 -19.33 60.04 29.60
CA PHE A 47 -19.57 59.02 28.58
C PHE A 47 -18.71 59.23 27.33
N TYR A 48 -18.57 60.47 26.84
CA TYR A 48 -17.68 60.80 25.73
C TYR A 48 -16.21 60.51 26.07
N ALA A 49 -15.74 60.91 27.25
CA ALA A 49 -14.37 60.60 27.69
C ALA A 49 -14.13 59.09 27.84
N TRP A 50 -15.09 58.35 28.41
CA TRP A 50 -15.04 56.90 28.50
C TRP A 50 -15.05 56.22 27.12
N TRP A 51 -15.96 56.63 26.23
CA TRP A 51 -16.07 56.10 24.87
C TRP A 51 -14.82 56.40 24.04
N LYS A 52 -14.28 57.63 24.12
CA LYS A 52 -13.02 58.02 23.49
C LYS A 52 -11.84 57.19 24.00
N THR A 53 -11.77 56.98 25.32
CA THR A 53 -10.74 56.12 25.94
C THR A 53 -10.83 54.67 25.45
N GLN A 54 -12.04 54.13 25.29
CA GLN A 54 -12.24 52.77 24.74
C GLN A 54 -11.92 52.69 23.25
N SER A 55 -12.27 53.73 22.48
CA SER A 55 -11.97 53.84 21.05
C SER A 55 -10.45 53.92 20.82
N ASP A 56 -9.74 54.77 21.57
CA ASP A 56 -8.29 54.95 21.47
C ASP A 56 -7.53 53.67 21.85
N LYS A 57 -8.00 52.93 22.86
CA LYS A 57 -7.47 51.61 23.21
C LYS A 57 -7.65 50.59 22.08
N THR A 58 -8.83 50.55 21.48
CA THR A 58 -9.13 49.66 20.34
C THR A 58 -8.26 50.00 19.13
N VAL A 59 -8.13 51.29 18.79
CA VAL A 59 -7.29 51.78 17.70
C VAL A 59 -5.82 51.45 17.93
N SER A 60 -5.32 51.65 19.15
CA SER A 60 -3.94 51.30 19.50
C SER A 60 -3.68 49.80 19.37
N LYS A 61 -4.62 48.96 19.84
CA LYS A 61 -4.55 47.50 19.72
C LYS A 61 -4.47 47.05 18.25
N LEU A 62 -5.32 47.61 17.38
CA LEU A 62 -5.33 47.29 15.95
C LEU A 62 -4.03 47.67 15.25
N LYS A 63 -3.44 48.84 15.56
CA LYS A 63 -2.12 49.24 15.03
C LYS A 63 -1.05 48.22 15.42
N VAL A 64 -1.02 47.81 16.68
CA VAL A 64 -0.08 46.81 17.18
C VAL A 64 -0.27 45.47 16.46
N GLU A 65 -1.50 45.01 16.29
CA GLU A 65 -1.82 43.76 15.60
C GLU A 65 -1.34 43.75 14.14
N ILE A 66 -1.59 44.83 13.40
CA ILE A 66 -1.11 44.99 12.02
C ILE A 66 0.43 44.93 11.97
N LEU A 67 1.11 45.68 12.84
CA LEU A 67 2.56 45.71 12.88
C LEU A 67 3.15 44.35 13.32
N VAL A 68 2.54 43.64 14.26
CA VAL A 68 2.97 42.29 14.63
C VAL A 68 2.81 41.34 13.45
N LYS A 69 1.67 41.39 12.74
CA LYS A 69 1.42 40.59 11.54
C LYS A 69 2.48 40.86 10.46
N MET A 70 2.74 42.13 10.12
CA MET A 70 3.75 42.52 9.13
C MET A 70 5.15 42.00 9.48
N LYS A 71 5.54 42.12 10.76
CA LYS A 71 6.83 41.61 11.24
C LYS A 71 6.92 40.10 11.02
N ASN A 72 5.88 39.36 11.39
CA ASN A 72 5.87 37.91 11.25
C ASN A 72 5.93 37.48 9.78
N GLU A 73 5.24 38.18 8.88
CA GLU A 73 5.29 37.93 7.43
C GLU A 73 6.69 38.21 6.84
N LEU A 74 7.38 39.26 7.29
CA LEU A 74 8.75 39.57 6.86
C LEU A 74 9.73 38.48 7.29
N LEU A 75 9.70 38.10 8.57
CA LEU A 75 10.59 37.06 9.12
C LEU A 75 10.34 35.69 8.48
N ASP A 76 9.07 35.38 8.22
CA ASP A 76 8.71 34.14 7.53
C ASP A 76 9.23 34.13 6.09
N MET A 77 9.03 35.22 5.33
CA MET A 77 9.54 35.31 3.97
C MET A 77 11.07 35.19 3.94
N GLU A 78 11.78 35.83 4.88
CA GLU A 78 13.24 35.71 5.01
C GLU A 78 13.69 34.27 5.27
N LYS A 79 12.99 33.56 6.17
CA LYS A 79 13.25 32.16 6.46
C LYS A 79 13.02 31.28 5.23
N VAL A 80 11.88 31.43 4.55
CA VAL A 80 11.53 30.63 3.37
C VAL A 80 12.51 30.89 2.21
N VAL A 81 12.91 32.15 1.98
CA VAL A 81 13.95 32.48 1.00
C VAL A 81 15.27 31.81 1.37
N SER A 82 15.66 31.84 2.64
CA SER A 82 16.90 31.19 3.08
C SER A 82 16.88 29.68 2.88
N SER A 83 15.75 29.02 3.15
CA SER A 83 15.59 27.58 2.87
C SER A 83 15.64 27.24 1.37
N ALA A 84 15.43 28.23 0.49
CA ALA A 84 15.47 28.04 -0.95
C ALA A 84 16.88 28.13 -1.58
N GLU A 85 17.92 28.48 -0.79
CA GLU A 85 19.31 28.68 -1.26
C GLU A 85 19.88 27.53 -2.07
N ASN A 86 19.46 26.30 -1.77
CA ASN A 86 19.99 25.11 -2.43
C ASN A 86 19.60 24.99 -3.91
N LEU A 87 18.57 25.70 -4.36
CA LEU A 87 18.07 25.59 -5.74
C LEU A 87 17.89 26.94 -6.45
N MET A 88 18.10 28.06 -5.76
CA MET A 88 18.02 29.40 -6.37
C MET A 88 18.97 30.39 -5.71
N GLU A 89 19.37 31.41 -6.47
CA GLU A 89 20.09 32.57 -5.96
C GLU A 89 19.15 33.40 -5.06
N THR A 90 19.56 33.64 -3.81
CA THR A 90 18.71 34.30 -2.81
C THR A 90 19.16 35.70 -2.43
N ALA A 91 20.39 36.11 -2.81
CA ALA A 91 20.97 37.37 -2.35
C ALA A 91 20.09 38.58 -2.70
N SER A 92 19.57 38.64 -3.93
CA SER A 92 18.67 39.72 -4.38
C SER A 92 17.38 39.78 -3.55
N TYR A 93 16.78 38.63 -3.25
CA TYR A 93 15.53 38.56 -2.48
C TYR A 93 15.75 38.95 -1.01
N LYS A 94 16.86 38.50 -0.41
CA LYS A 94 17.26 38.90 0.95
C LYS A 94 17.52 40.41 1.04
N GLN A 95 18.15 40.99 0.02
CA GLN A 95 18.35 42.42 -0.07
C GLN A 95 17.02 43.18 -0.13
N ASP A 96 16.07 42.74 -0.94
CA ASP A 96 14.74 43.37 -1.04
C ASP A 96 13.96 43.31 0.28
N ILE A 97 14.00 42.18 0.99
CA ILE A 97 13.41 42.05 2.33
C ILE A 97 14.08 43.01 3.32
N THR A 98 15.41 43.11 3.26
CA THR A 98 16.18 44.04 4.10
C THR A 98 15.80 45.50 3.83
N LEU A 99 15.58 45.87 2.57
CA LEU A 99 15.09 47.21 2.20
C LEU A 99 13.69 47.49 2.77
N LEU A 100 12.79 46.50 2.76
CA LEU A 100 11.47 46.63 3.40
C LEU A 100 11.60 46.86 4.91
N VAL A 101 12.43 46.06 5.59
CA VAL A 101 12.71 46.21 7.03
C VAL A 101 13.26 47.59 7.35
N ASN A 102 14.27 48.05 6.60
CA ASN A 102 14.89 49.36 6.80
C ASN A 102 13.91 50.51 6.61
N ASN A 103 12.99 50.40 5.65
CA ASN A 103 11.93 51.40 5.46
C ASN A 103 11.00 51.49 6.67
N LEU A 104 10.61 50.35 7.26
CA LEU A 104 9.73 50.32 8.44
C LEU A 104 10.45 50.83 9.71
N ILE A 105 11.77 50.60 9.81
CA ILE A 105 12.61 51.19 10.87
C ILE A 105 12.70 52.71 10.68
N LYS A 106 12.90 53.19 9.45
CA LYS A 106 12.95 54.63 9.12
C LYS A 106 11.64 55.35 9.44
N LEU A 107 10.50 54.68 9.23
CA LEU A 107 9.16 55.15 9.63
C LEU A 107 8.94 55.09 11.15
N LYS A 108 9.91 54.62 11.94
CA LYS A 108 9.81 54.45 13.39
C LYS A 108 8.65 53.54 13.81
N PHE A 109 8.31 52.55 13.00
CA PHE A 109 7.41 51.47 13.42
C PHE A 109 8.15 50.45 14.29
N TYR A 110 9.40 50.18 13.94
CA TYR A 110 10.29 49.31 14.71
C TYR A 110 11.64 49.98 15.00
N ASN A 111 12.34 49.49 16.02
CA ASN A 111 13.76 49.77 16.22
C ASN A 111 14.65 48.81 15.40
N LYS A 112 15.98 48.95 15.51
CA LYS A 112 16.94 48.06 14.83
C LYS A 112 16.82 46.57 15.21
N GLU A 113 16.24 46.27 16.36
CA GLU A 113 15.97 44.91 16.85
C GLU A 113 14.59 44.39 16.43
N LEU A 114 13.89 45.10 15.52
CA LEU A 114 12.51 44.77 15.10
C LEU A 114 11.51 44.71 16.28
N LYS A 115 11.76 45.47 17.36
CA LYS A 115 10.79 45.71 18.43
C LYS A 115 9.95 46.93 18.12
N LEU A 116 8.67 46.90 18.47
CA LEU A 116 7.75 48.02 18.26
C LEU A 116 8.30 49.29 18.91
N SER A 117 8.33 50.38 18.16
CA SER A 117 8.80 51.66 18.67
C SER A 117 7.68 52.40 19.40
N PRO A 118 7.96 53.14 20.51
CA PRO A 118 7.00 54.06 21.13
C PRO A 118 6.49 55.14 20.17
N GLY A 119 7.21 55.41 19.07
CA GLY A 119 6.82 56.39 18.06
C GLY A 119 5.57 56.04 17.24
N VAL A 120 5.08 54.79 17.33
CA VAL A 120 3.91 54.29 16.57
C VAL A 120 2.61 55.04 16.95
N GLU A 121 2.49 55.50 18.20
CA GLU A 121 1.28 56.19 18.69
C GLU A 121 0.96 57.46 17.90
N LYS A 122 1.99 58.10 17.32
CA LYS A 122 1.87 59.36 16.56
C LYS A 122 1.22 59.20 15.19
N TYR A 123 1.09 57.97 14.68
CA TYR A 123 0.50 57.69 13.38
C TYR A 123 -1.00 57.36 13.47
N THR A 124 -1.77 57.73 12.46
CA THR A 124 -3.18 57.32 12.35
C THR A 124 -3.29 55.83 12.02
N LEU A 125 -4.41 55.19 12.38
CA LEU A 125 -4.65 53.78 12.04
C LEU A 125 -4.60 53.57 10.53
N THR A 126 -5.22 54.45 9.75
CA THR A 126 -5.24 54.41 8.28
C THR A 126 -3.84 54.41 7.67
N PHE A 127 -2.91 55.18 8.24
CA PHE A 127 -1.52 55.20 7.75
C PHE A 127 -0.83 53.86 8.02
N VAL A 128 -1.01 53.29 9.22
CA VAL A 128 -0.46 51.96 9.58
C VAL A 128 -1.06 50.87 8.70
N GLU A 129 -2.38 50.89 8.46
CA GLU A 129 -3.07 49.96 7.54
C GLU A 129 -2.55 50.07 6.11
N GLN A 130 -2.37 51.30 5.60
CA GLN A 130 -1.84 51.52 4.26
C GLN A 130 -0.42 50.96 4.11
N GLN A 131 0.46 51.22 5.08
CA GLN A 131 1.80 50.64 5.10
C GLN A 131 1.77 49.12 5.23
N GLY A 132 0.85 48.57 6.02
CA GLY A 132 0.61 47.13 6.11
C GLY A 132 0.26 46.52 4.76
N ARG A 133 -0.73 47.08 4.06
CA ARG A 133 -1.13 46.62 2.73
C ARG A 133 -0.01 46.74 1.70
N MET A 134 0.76 47.82 1.73
CA MET A 134 1.90 48.02 0.82
C MET A 134 3.00 46.97 1.06
N THR A 135 3.35 46.70 2.32
CA THR A 135 4.32 45.65 2.66
C THR A 135 3.82 44.28 2.27
N GLU A 136 2.56 43.95 2.59
CA GLU A 136 1.93 42.68 2.22
C GLU A 136 1.95 42.48 0.69
N GLN A 137 1.61 43.52 -0.08
CA GLN A 137 1.65 43.45 -1.55
C GLN A 137 3.06 43.22 -2.08
N LYS A 138 4.07 43.94 -1.55
CA LYS A 138 5.47 43.75 -1.96
C LYS A 138 5.98 42.36 -1.61
N LEU A 139 5.65 41.84 -0.42
CA LEU A 139 5.99 40.48 -0.02
C LEU A 139 5.33 39.43 -0.91
N ARG A 140 4.06 39.62 -1.29
CA ARG A 140 3.39 38.74 -2.26
C ARG A 140 4.07 38.75 -3.62
N THR A 141 4.47 39.91 -4.13
CA THR A 141 5.22 40.03 -5.39
C THR A 141 6.57 39.34 -5.30
N LEU A 142 7.34 39.59 -4.24
CA LEU A 142 8.63 38.93 -3.99
C LEU A 142 8.46 37.41 -3.89
N GLY A 143 7.47 36.94 -3.14
CA GLY A 143 7.17 35.52 -2.99
C GLY A 143 6.77 34.85 -4.31
N ALA A 144 6.00 35.54 -5.16
CA ALA A 144 5.64 35.03 -6.49
C ALA A 144 6.86 34.97 -7.43
N MET A 145 7.72 35.99 -7.42
CA MET A 145 8.95 36.01 -8.23
C MET A 145 9.93 34.92 -7.80
N ALA A 146 10.14 34.77 -6.48
CA ALA A 146 10.98 33.73 -5.92
C ALA A 146 10.42 32.34 -6.23
N ALA A 147 9.10 32.12 -6.07
CA ALA A 147 8.46 30.87 -6.46
C ALA A 147 8.61 30.56 -7.96
N GLY A 148 8.52 31.58 -8.82
CA GLY A 148 8.74 31.44 -10.26
C GLY A 148 10.17 31.08 -10.63
N SER A 149 11.16 31.56 -9.86
CA SER A 149 12.58 31.23 -10.06
C SER A 149 12.93 29.84 -9.51
N TYR A 150 12.33 29.47 -8.38
CA TYR A 150 12.56 28.19 -7.71
C TYR A 150 11.93 27.01 -8.45
N ARG A 151 10.72 27.18 -8.98
CA ARG A 151 9.92 26.09 -9.56
C ARG A 151 10.66 25.30 -10.66
N PRO A 152 11.25 25.92 -11.71
CA PRO A 152 11.96 25.17 -12.74
C PRO A 152 13.11 24.33 -12.17
N LYS A 153 13.83 24.85 -11.18
CA LYS A 153 14.95 24.16 -10.53
C LYS A 153 14.48 23.03 -9.63
N LEU A 154 13.35 23.20 -8.96
CA LEU A 154 12.69 22.13 -8.23
C LEU A 154 12.23 21.02 -9.19
N ASP A 155 11.63 21.37 -10.33
CA ASP A 155 11.16 20.37 -11.30
C ASP A 155 12.33 19.55 -11.86
N GLU A 156 13.45 20.20 -12.24
CA GLU A 156 14.70 19.53 -12.63
C GLU A 156 15.22 18.58 -11.51
N TYR A 157 15.16 19.03 -10.26
CA TYR A 157 15.59 18.25 -9.10
C TYR A 157 14.69 17.03 -8.87
N ILE A 158 13.37 17.19 -8.98
CA ILE A 158 12.38 16.11 -8.86
C ILE A 158 12.60 15.06 -9.94
N ASP A 159 12.82 15.46 -11.18
CA ASP A 159 13.12 14.53 -12.27
C ASP A 159 14.44 13.78 -12.02
N SER A 160 15.45 14.46 -11.46
CA SER A 160 16.70 13.81 -11.05
C SER A 160 16.50 12.76 -9.96
N LEU A 161 15.65 13.04 -8.96
CA LEU A 161 15.30 12.07 -7.91
C LEU A 161 14.48 10.90 -8.48
N ARG A 162 13.52 11.18 -9.37
CA ARG A 162 12.73 10.14 -10.04
C ARG A 162 13.64 9.18 -10.81
N SER A 163 14.55 9.70 -11.62
CA SER A 163 15.49 8.87 -12.39
C SER A 163 16.39 8.01 -11.50
N LYS A 164 16.77 8.49 -10.31
CA LYS A 164 17.51 7.70 -9.32
C LYS A 164 16.67 6.54 -8.76
N LEU A 165 15.40 6.79 -8.44
CA LEU A 165 14.47 5.75 -8.02
C LEU A 165 14.21 4.73 -9.13
N GLU A 166 14.05 5.18 -10.37
CA GLU A 166 13.89 4.30 -11.54
C GLU A 166 15.11 3.38 -11.71
N ARG A 167 16.33 3.89 -11.56
CA ARG A 167 17.56 3.07 -11.61
C ARG A 167 17.62 2.01 -10.50
N LEU A 168 17.14 2.33 -9.30
CA LEU A 168 17.05 1.34 -8.22
C LEU A 168 16.01 0.26 -8.55
N LEU A 169 14.86 0.66 -9.11
CA LEU A 169 13.83 -0.28 -9.55
C LEU A 169 14.36 -1.20 -10.66
N GLU A 170 15.07 -0.65 -11.65
CA GLU A 170 15.72 -1.40 -12.74
C GLU A 170 16.80 -2.35 -12.23
N ALA A 171 17.54 -1.95 -11.19
CA ALA A 171 18.49 -2.83 -10.51
C ALA A 171 17.83 -3.99 -9.76
N GLY A 172 16.50 -3.98 -9.61
CA GLY A 172 15.72 -5.07 -9.01
C GLY A 172 15.39 -4.87 -7.53
N TYR A 173 15.47 -3.64 -7.01
CA TYR A 173 14.95 -3.33 -5.68
C TYR A 173 13.41 -3.26 -5.68
N ASP A 174 12.77 -3.80 -4.64
CA ASP A 174 11.31 -3.74 -4.50
C ASP A 174 10.86 -2.36 -3.99
N ILE A 175 10.81 -1.36 -4.88
CA ILE A 175 10.44 0.02 -4.54
C ILE A 175 9.31 0.57 -5.40
N GLY A 176 8.59 -0.27 -6.14
CA GLY A 176 7.54 0.18 -7.07
C GLY A 176 6.47 1.04 -6.39
N ARG A 177 5.99 0.63 -5.21
CA ARG A 177 5.01 1.42 -4.42
C ARG A 177 5.59 2.74 -3.89
N ASP A 178 6.88 2.75 -3.57
CA ASP A 178 7.59 3.94 -3.07
C ASP A 178 7.75 4.96 -4.20
N LEU A 179 8.09 4.51 -5.42
CA LEU A 179 8.14 5.32 -6.64
C LEU A 179 6.76 5.89 -7.01
N ASP A 180 5.70 5.09 -6.94
CA ASP A 180 4.32 5.56 -7.18
C ASP A 180 3.92 6.64 -6.17
N SER A 181 4.25 6.43 -4.90
CA SER A 181 3.99 7.39 -3.82
C SER A 181 4.78 8.69 -3.99
N PHE A 182 6.05 8.58 -4.40
CA PHE A 182 6.91 9.71 -4.75
C PHE A 182 6.30 10.52 -5.91
N ASN A 183 5.87 9.84 -6.98
CA ASN A 183 5.25 10.49 -8.14
C ASN A 183 3.93 11.18 -7.79
N ALA A 184 3.12 10.59 -6.92
CA ALA A 184 1.90 11.21 -6.42
C ALA A 184 2.19 12.47 -5.58
N ALA A 185 3.27 12.47 -4.78
CA ALA A 185 3.70 13.66 -4.04
C ALA A 185 4.29 14.74 -4.98
N ALA A 186 5.08 14.33 -5.97
CA ALA A 186 5.72 15.20 -6.95
C ALA A 186 4.71 15.93 -7.86
N THR A 187 3.50 15.42 -8.04
CA THR A 187 2.45 16.06 -8.87
C THR A 187 1.53 17.00 -8.09
N LYS A 188 1.67 17.07 -6.76
CA LYS A 188 0.84 17.98 -5.95
C LYS A 188 1.08 19.45 -6.34
N PRO A 189 0.01 20.25 -6.52
CA PRO A 189 0.13 21.64 -6.90
C PRO A 189 0.64 22.48 -5.72
N SER A 190 1.71 23.23 -5.94
CA SER A 190 2.25 24.21 -4.99
C SER A 190 1.87 25.62 -5.45
N LYS A 191 1.39 26.48 -4.54
CA LYS A 191 0.92 27.83 -4.87
C LYS A 191 1.90 28.92 -4.43
N SER A 192 2.70 28.65 -3.40
CA SER A 192 3.67 29.59 -2.83
C SER A 192 5.09 29.03 -2.84
N LEU A 193 6.09 29.89 -2.61
CA LEU A 193 7.47 29.45 -2.39
C LEU A 193 7.58 28.51 -1.18
N ARG A 194 6.81 28.77 -0.11
CA ARG A 194 6.80 27.91 1.07
C ARG A 194 6.30 26.50 0.73
N ASP A 195 5.26 26.39 -0.08
CA ASP A 195 4.74 25.09 -0.53
C ASP A 195 5.76 24.34 -1.39
N LEU A 196 6.56 25.08 -2.19
CA LEU A 196 7.60 24.49 -3.03
C LEU A 196 8.79 23.98 -2.20
N VAL A 197 9.24 24.77 -1.21
CA VAL A 197 10.30 24.36 -0.27
C VAL A 197 9.85 23.15 0.55
N GLY A 198 8.64 23.17 1.12
CA GLY A 198 8.11 22.04 1.87
C GLY A 198 7.94 20.79 1.00
N LYS A 199 7.53 20.96 -0.27
CA LYS A 199 7.47 19.84 -1.23
C LYS A 199 8.84 19.23 -1.48
N LYS A 200 9.90 20.03 -1.56
CA LYS A 200 11.27 19.50 -1.67
C LYS A 200 11.62 18.66 -0.44
N GLU A 201 11.40 19.20 0.76
CA GLU A 201 11.68 18.50 2.03
C GLU A 201 10.93 17.16 2.14
N ASP A 202 9.65 17.14 1.76
CA ASP A 202 8.83 15.92 1.73
C ASP A 202 9.41 14.88 0.75
N LEU A 203 9.85 15.30 -0.43
CA LEU A 203 10.41 14.42 -1.45
C LEU A 203 11.81 13.91 -1.07
N ASP A 204 12.65 14.73 -0.42
CA ASP A 204 13.92 14.30 0.15
C ASP A 204 13.69 13.24 1.23
N GLY A 205 12.71 13.48 2.12
CA GLY A 205 12.34 12.52 3.16
C GLY A 205 11.81 11.20 2.59
N ALA A 206 11.07 11.25 1.48
CA ALA A 206 10.64 10.05 0.76
C ALA A 206 11.84 9.30 0.15
N MET A 207 12.75 10.02 -0.52
CA MET A 207 13.97 9.45 -1.10
C MET A 207 14.82 8.75 -0.04
N ILE A 208 15.05 9.39 1.11
CA ILE A 208 15.84 8.82 2.21
C ILE A 208 15.21 7.51 2.70
N LYS A 209 13.90 7.49 2.97
CA LYS A 209 13.21 6.27 3.41
C LYS A 209 13.32 5.14 2.38
N THR A 210 13.21 5.45 1.09
CA THR A 210 13.38 4.45 0.03
C THR A 210 14.81 3.93 -0.01
N LEU A 211 15.81 4.79 0.15
CA LEU A 211 17.22 4.39 0.23
C LEU A 211 17.50 3.53 1.47
N GLU A 212 16.93 3.84 2.64
CA GLU A 212 17.08 3.02 3.86
C GLU A 212 16.57 1.60 3.64
N LYS A 213 15.43 1.46 2.96
CA LYS A 213 14.87 0.17 2.55
C LYS A 213 15.82 -0.58 1.61
N CYS A 214 16.37 0.10 0.60
CA CYS A 214 17.31 -0.49 -0.35
C CYS A 214 18.62 -0.94 0.32
N VAL A 215 19.16 -0.14 1.25
CA VAL A 215 20.35 -0.50 2.05
C VAL A 215 20.06 -1.74 2.90
N GLY A 216 18.89 -1.80 3.54
CA GLY A 216 18.45 -2.96 4.32
C GLY A 216 18.33 -4.23 3.45
N GLU A 217 17.72 -4.11 2.28
CA GLU A 217 17.62 -5.21 1.30
C GLU A 217 19.01 -5.67 0.85
N ALA A 218 19.88 -4.74 0.45
CA ALA A 218 21.23 -5.05 -0.02
C ALA A 218 22.06 -5.76 1.05
N THR A 219 21.97 -5.31 2.31
CA THR A 219 22.66 -5.92 3.46
C THR A 219 22.19 -7.35 3.69
N ARG A 220 20.87 -7.57 3.65
CA ARG A 220 20.27 -8.89 3.80
C ARG A 220 20.72 -9.82 2.68
N LEU A 221 20.67 -9.35 1.44
CA LEU A 221 21.09 -10.14 0.28
C LEU A 221 22.59 -10.45 0.28
N ALA A 222 23.43 -9.49 0.67
CA ALA A 222 24.87 -9.71 0.84
C ALA A 222 25.12 -10.81 1.88
N THR A 223 24.39 -10.78 3.00
CA THR A 223 24.47 -11.83 4.03
C THR A 223 24.08 -13.20 3.48
N THR A 224 22.96 -13.31 2.75
CA THR A 224 22.55 -14.55 2.09
C THR A 224 23.56 -15.04 1.05
N SER A 225 24.24 -14.10 0.37
CA SER A 225 25.22 -14.42 -0.68
C SER A 225 26.53 -15.00 -0.14
N LYS A 226 26.84 -14.82 1.15
CA LYS A 226 28.05 -15.40 1.79
C LYS A 226 28.10 -16.91 1.70
N ASP A 227 26.95 -17.56 1.69
CA ASP A 227 26.85 -19.01 1.55
C ASP A 227 27.26 -19.51 0.15
N PHE A 228 27.40 -18.60 -0.82
CA PHE A 228 27.56 -18.90 -2.24
C PHE A 228 28.82 -18.30 -2.88
N GLY A 229 29.47 -17.31 -2.25
CA GLY A 229 30.70 -16.70 -2.79
C GLY A 229 31.28 -15.57 -1.94
N ASP A 230 32.36 -14.96 -2.45
CA ASP A 230 33.01 -13.81 -1.82
C ASP A 230 32.15 -12.54 -1.97
N THR A 231 31.80 -11.93 -0.85
CA THR A 231 30.92 -10.76 -0.76
C THR A 231 31.67 -9.51 -0.29
N ALA A 232 32.98 -9.56 -0.07
CA ALA A 232 33.74 -8.46 0.52
C ALA A 232 33.67 -7.16 -0.29
N ASN A 233 33.56 -7.25 -1.62
CA ASN A 233 33.37 -6.07 -2.47
C ASN A 233 31.94 -5.54 -2.39
N VAL A 234 30.93 -6.41 -2.37
CA VAL A 234 29.52 -6.03 -2.22
C VAL A 234 29.30 -5.28 -0.89
N GLU A 235 29.86 -5.80 0.21
CA GLU A 235 29.70 -5.18 1.53
C GLU A 235 30.30 -3.77 1.60
N LYS A 236 31.38 -3.50 0.88
CA LYS A 236 31.98 -2.15 0.79
C LYS A 236 31.12 -1.17 -0.01
N GLU A 237 30.35 -1.68 -0.96
CA GLU A 237 29.41 -0.89 -1.75
C GLU A 237 28.13 -0.57 -0.97
N VAL A 238 27.75 -1.40 0.01
CA VAL A 238 26.64 -1.06 0.92
C VAL A 238 27.11 -0.05 1.96
N LYS A 239 26.87 1.24 1.68
CA LYS A 239 27.26 2.38 2.53
C LYS A 239 26.05 3.09 3.14
N ASP A 240 26.33 3.89 4.17
CA ASP A 240 25.36 4.82 4.74
C ASP A 240 24.87 5.85 3.69
N ILE A 241 23.66 6.37 3.92
CA ILE A 241 23.02 7.32 3.02
C ILE A 241 23.70 8.68 3.14
N ASP A 242 24.24 9.17 2.03
CA ASP A 242 24.74 10.53 1.92
C ASP A 242 23.61 11.44 1.44
N GLN A 243 22.95 12.12 2.38
CA GLN A 243 21.86 13.06 2.08
C GLN A 243 22.32 14.26 1.24
N SER A 244 23.63 14.56 1.23
CA SER A 244 24.19 15.61 0.38
C SER A 244 24.42 15.15 -1.05
N ASN A 245 24.46 13.82 -1.28
CA ASN A 245 24.76 13.23 -2.58
C ASN A 245 24.05 11.88 -2.79
N PHE A 246 22.74 11.93 -3.04
CA PHE A 246 21.94 10.75 -3.35
C PHE A 246 22.46 9.96 -4.57
N GLU A 247 23.13 10.62 -5.52
CA GLU A 247 23.67 9.98 -6.72
C GLU A 247 24.75 8.95 -6.39
N SER A 248 25.63 9.27 -5.44
CA SER A 248 26.66 8.37 -4.94
C SER A 248 26.02 7.14 -4.28
N THR A 249 25.08 7.34 -3.36
CA THR A 249 24.38 6.23 -2.66
C THR A 249 23.65 5.32 -3.64
N VAL A 250 22.93 5.87 -4.61
CA VAL A 250 22.23 5.09 -5.63
C VAL A 250 23.21 4.26 -6.47
N SER A 251 24.30 4.87 -6.94
CA SER A 251 25.30 4.17 -7.76
C SER A 251 25.97 3.02 -7.00
N HIS A 252 26.27 3.23 -5.72
CA HIS A 252 26.79 2.21 -4.82
C HIS A 252 25.79 1.06 -4.62
N LEU A 253 24.51 1.36 -4.37
CA LEU A 253 23.46 0.34 -4.23
C LEU A 253 23.27 -0.48 -5.51
N VAL A 254 23.19 0.18 -6.67
CA VAL A 254 23.09 -0.51 -7.97
C VAL A 254 24.28 -1.46 -8.17
N THR A 255 25.51 -0.99 -7.89
CA THR A 255 26.73 -1.81 -8.01
C THR A 255 26.71 -3.00 -7.04
N ALA A 256 26.30 -2.78 -5.79
CA ALA A 256 26.14 -3.84 -4.82
C ALA A 256 25.13 -4.90 -5.30
N ARG A 257 23.98 -4.45 -5.83
CA ARG A 257 22.90 -5.33 -6.31
C ARG A 257 23.34 -6.17 -7.51
N GLU A 258 24.04 -5.59 -8.47
CA GLU A 258 24.60 -6.32 -9.61
C GLU A 258 25.70 -7.30 -9.19
N GLY A 259 26.57 -6.92 -8.26
CA GLY A 259 27.56 -7.84 -7.68
C GLY A 259 26.91 -9.05 -6.99
N ILE A 260 25.86 -8.82 -6.21
CA ILE A 260 25.06 -9.88 -5.59
C ILE A 260 24.43 -10.79 -6.63
N LYS A 261 23.81 -10.22 -7.68
CA LYS A 261 23.23 -11.03 -8.78
C LYS A 261 24.28 -11.92 -9.41
N GLY A 262 25.48 -11.38 -9.68
CA GLY A 262 26.60 -12.15 -10.22
C GLY A 262 26.98 -13.35 -9.36
N ILE A 263 27.04 -13.19 -8.04
CA ILE A 263 27.35 -14.27 -7.09
C ILE A 263 26.24 -15.32 -7.05
N LEU A 264 24.97 -14.88 -7.04
CA LEU A 264 23.83 -15.77 -6.85
C LEU A 264 23.35 -16.46 -8.13
N ASN A 265 23.69 -15.93 -9.31
CA ASN A 265 23.06 -16.30 -10.59
C ASN A 265 23.04 -17.81 -10.85
N ASP A 266 24.21 -18.46 -10.82
CA ASP A 266 24.31 -19.88 -11.20
C ASP A 266 23.54 -20.78 -10.24
N THR A 267 23.62 -20.46 -8.94
CA THR A 267 22.88 -21.19 -7.91
C THR A 267 21.38 -20.98 -8.05
N PHE A 268 20.94 -19.73 -8.25
CA PHE A 268 19.55 -19.38 -8.44
C PHE A 268 18.95 -20.09 -9.66
N VAL A 269 19.59 -19.98 -10.83
CA VAL A 269 19.13 -20.61 -12.07
C VAL A 269 19.02 -22.12 -11.92
N SER A 270 20.03 -22.77 -11.32
CA SER A 270 20.03 -24.22 -11.09
C SER A 270 18.89 -24.65 -10.16
N GLN A 271 18.72 -23.98 -9.02
CA GLN A 271 17.66 -24.30 -8.06
C GLN A 271 16.27 -24.02 -8.64
N HIS A 272 16.11 -22.90 -9.36
CA HIS A 272 14.85 -22.51 -9.97
C HIS A 272 14.39 -23.51 -11.02
N GLN A 273 15.31 -23.96 -11.89
CA GLN A 273 15.01 -24.99 -12.90
C GLN A 273 14.61 -26.32 -12.26
N LYS A 274 15.33 -26.76 -11.22
CA LYS A 274 15.02 -28.00 -10.49
C LYS A 274 13.64 -27.94 -9.86
N LEU A 275 13.36 -26.89 -9.09
CA LEU A 275 12.08 -26.73 -8.41
C LEU A 275 10.93 -26.61 -9.42
N THR A 276 11.12 -25.85 -10.50
CA THR A 276 10.16 -25.73 -11.60
C THR A 276 9.84 -27.08 -12.24
N LEU A 277 10.84 -27.92 -12.48
CA LEU A 277 10.63 -29.27 -13.03
C LEU A 277 9.84 -30.14 -12.07
N ASN A 278 10.18 -30.12 -10.78
CA ASN A 278 9.52 -30.94 -9.76
C ASN A 278 8.06 -30.52 -9.52
N VAL A 279 7.80 -29.21 -9.46
CA VAL A 279 6.43 -28.66 -9.38
C VAL A 279 5.60 -29.06 -10.61
N LYS A 280 6.16 -28.97 -11.82
CA LYS A 280 5.48 -29.41 -13.05
C LYS A 280 5.13 -30.90 -13.03
N ARG A 281 6.06 -31.75 -12.55
CA ARG A 281 5.81 -33.19 -12.42
C ARG A 281 4.70 -33.48 -11.41
N ALA A 282 4.75 -32.87 -10.23
CA ALA A 282 3.71 -32.99 -9.22
C ALA A 282 2.35 -32.53 -9.77
N GLN A 283 2.31 -31.38 -10.45
CA GLN A 283 1.09 -30.85 -11.06
C GLN A 283 0.48 -31.81 -12.08
N ALA A 284 1.30 -32.42 -12.94
CA ALA A 284 0.83 -33.39 -13.94
C ALA A 284 0.21 -34.64 -13.28
N ILE A 285 0.82 -35.13 -12.19
CA ILE A 285 0.31 -36.27 -11.44
C ILE A 285 -1.00 -35.90 -10.72
N MET A 286 -1.06 -34.73 -10.09
CA MET A 286 -2.25 -34.27 -9.36
C MET A 286 -3.41 -33.84 -10.29
N ALA A 287 -3.25 -33.90 -11.61
CA ALA A 287 -4.30 -33.56 -12.56
C ALA A 287 -5.50 -34.52 -12.50
N SER A 288 -5.34 -35.72 -11.91
CA SER A 288 -6.46 -36.65 -11.68
C SER A 288 -7.63 -35.95 -10.97
N GLU A 289 -8.85 -36.21 -11.44
CA GLU A 289 -10.07 -35.64 -10.88
C GLU A 289 -10.22 -35.99 -9.39
N ASN A 290 -9.73 -37.17 -8.98
CA ASN A 290 -9.90 -37.75 -7.66
C ASN A 290 -9.02 -37.13 -6.56
N VAL A 291 -7.97 -36.37 -6.93
CA VAL A 291 -7.05 -35.69 -5.99
C VAL A 291 -7.67 -34.43 -5.36
N GLY A 292 -8.71 -33.88 -5.99
CA GLY A 292 -9.47 -32.73 -5.49
C GLY A 292 -9.00 -31.38 -6.06
N ALA A 293 -9.96 -30.47 -6.26
CA ALA A 293 -9.71 -29.20 -6.94
C ALA A 293 -8.80 -28.22 -6.17
N GLN A 294 -8.80 -28.27 -4.83
CA GLN A 294 -7.97 -27.37 -4.02
C GLN A 294 -6.48 -27.64 -4.24
N LYS A 295 -6.03 -28.90 -4.10
CA LYS A 295 -4.63 -29.28 -4.34
C LYS A 295 -4.15 -28.92 -5.75
N ARG A 296 -5.02 -29.07 -6.76
CA ARG A 296 -4.74 -28.65 -8.14
C ARG A 296 -4.54 -27.14 -8.29
N ARG A 297 -5.28 -26.32 -7.53
CA ARG A 297 -5.10 -24.86 -7.50
C ARG A 297 -3.80 -24.49 -6.78
N ASP A 298 -3.55 -25.06 -5.62
CA ASP A 298 -2.37 -24.73 -4.80
C ASP A 298 -1.06 -24.99 -5.56
N ILE A 299 -0.94 -26.14 -6.24
CA ILE A 299 0.26 -26.45 -7.04
C ILE A 299 0.37 -25.58 -8.31
N ASP A 300 -0.75 -25.12 -8.87
CA ASP A 300 -0.76 -24.17 -9.99
C ASP A 300 -0.31 -22.77 -9.56
N GLU A 301 -0.69 -22.34 -8.35
CA GLU A 301 -0.21 -21.09 -7.75
C GLU A 301 1.30 -21.14 -7.51
N MET A 302 1.84 -22.24 -6.98
CA MET A 302 3.30 -22.42 -6.84
C MET A 302 4.01 -22.35 -8.20
N ARG A 303 3.45 -22.98 -9.24
CA ARG A 303 4.00 -22.90 -10.60
C ARG A 303 4.00 -21.47 -11.13
N LYS A 304 2.93 -20.70 -10.92
CA LYS A 304 2.84 -19.29 -11.32
C LYS A 304 3.86 -18.43 -10.58
N ALA A 305 4.01 -18.64 -9.27
CA ALA A 305 5.00 -17.95 -8.46
C ALA A 305 6.43 -18.18 -9.01
N LEU A 306 6.79 -19.44 -9.30
CA LEU A 306 8.08 -19.78 -9.92
C LEU A 306 8.24 -19.14 -11.31
N GLY A 307 7.19 -19.17 -12.13
CA GLY A 307 7.21 -18.56 -13.47
C GLY A 307 7.42 -17.04 -13.46
N SER A 308 7.14 -16.37 -12.34
CA SER A 308 7.34 -14.93 -12.15
C SER A 308 8.67 -14.55 -11.51
N MET A 309 9.52 -15.53 -11.17
CA MET A 309 10.76 -15.31 -10.45
C MET A 309 11.94 -15.44 -11.41
N ASP A 310 12.53 -14.31 -11.79
CA ASP A 310 13.63 -14.19 -12.76
C ASP A 310 14.88 -13.47 -12.20
N ASP A 311 14.77 -12.83 -11.04
CA ASP A 311 15.87 -12.15 -10.37
C ASP A 311 16.60 -13.05 -9.34
N PRO A 312 17.92 -13.27 -9.48
CA PRO A 312 18.74 -13.95 -8.48
C PRO A 312 18.66 -13.37 -7.06
N GLY A 313 18.32 -12.08 -6.92
CA GLY A 313 18.03 -11.48 -5.61
C GLY A 313 16.93 -12.17 -4.82
N ARG A 314 16.04 -12.91 -5.50
CA ARG A 314 14.92 -13.61 -4.88
C ARG A 314 15.29 -15.02 -4.40
N ILE A 315 16.58 -15.34 -4.25
CA ILE A 315 17.05 -16.66 -3.79
C ILE A 315 16.40 -17.10 -2.47
N GLN A 316 16.10 -16.17 -1.55
CA GLN A 316 15.43 -16.53 -0.30
C GLN A 316 13.97 -16.93 -0.53
N GLU A 317 13.25 -16.20 -1.38
CA GLU A 317 11.87 -16.57 -1.75
C GLU A 317 11.83 -17.91 -2.49
N LEU A 318 12.86 -18.21 -3.29
CA LEU A 318 13.00 -19.51 -3.94
C LEU A 318 13.17 -20.65 -2.91
N LYS A 319 13.99 -20.44 -1.87
CA LYS A 319 14.15 -21.39 -0.75
C LYS A 319 12.83 -21.58 0.01
N ASP A 320 12.10 -20.49 0.25
CA ASP A 320 10.81 -20.55 0.94
C ASP A 320 9.78 -21.32 0.10
N LEU A 321 9.76 -21.12 -1.23
CA LEU A 321 8.93 -21.91 -2.16
C LEU A 321 9.34 -23.39 -2.20
N GLU A 322 10.64 -23.70 -2.09
CA GLU A 322 11.11 -25.08 -1.97
C GLU A 322 10.49 -25.75 -0.73
N VAL A 323 10.56 -25.09 0.43
CA VAL A 323 9.97 -25.61 1.67
C VAL A 323 8.47 -25.79 1.53
N GLN A 324 7.76 -24.79 0.97
CA GLN A 324 6.33 -24.87 0.71
C GLN A 324 5.97 -26.05 -0.19
N PHE A 325 6.74 -26.27 -1.27
CA PHE A 325 6.54 -27.41 -2.16
C PHE A 325 6.74 -28.74 -1.43
N LYS A 326 7.76 -28.87 -0.58
CA LYS A 326 7.98 -30.10 0.19
C LYS A 326 6.81 -30.37 1.13
N THR A 327 6.43 -29.38 1.95
CA THR A 327 5.31 -29.50 2.88
C THR A 327 4.00 -29.83 2.16
N PHE A 328 3.70 -29.13 1.07
CA PHE A 328 2.51 -29.39 0.27
C PHE A 328 2.48 -30.82 -0.28
N THR A 329 3.60 -31.30 -0.83
CA THR A 329 3.66 -32.63 -1.44
C THR A 329 3.54 -33.73 -0.38
N THR A 330 4.20 -33.58 0.77
CA THR A 330 4.04 -34.51 1.91
C THR A 330 2.59 -34.57 2.38
N ASN A 331 1.95 -33.42 2.60
CA ASN A 331 0.55 -33.37 3.01
C ASN A 331 -0.38 -34.01 1.97
N ALA A 332 -0.11 -33.80 0.67
CA ALA A 332 -0.88 -34.41 -0.40
C ALA A 332 -0.73 -35.94 -0.41
N ILE A 333 0.48 -36.46 -0.17
CA ILE A 333 0.77 -37.88 -0.04
C ILE A 333 0.00 -38.48 1.14
N GLU A 334 0.08 -37.86 2.32
CA GLU A 334 -0.64 -38.31 3.53
C GLU A 334 -2.16 -38.31 3.33
N ASP A 335 -2.71 -37.25 2.75
CA ASP A 335 -4.14 -37.13 2.48
C ASP A 335 -4.63 -38.20 1.50
N ILE A 336 -3.92 -38.41 0.39
CA ILE A 336 -4.29 -39.41 -0.62
C ILE A 336 -4.15 -40.81 -0.01
N HIS A 337 -3.07 -41.07 0.73
CA HIS A 337 -2.85 -42.34 1.39
C HIS A 337 -3.96 -42.67 2.40
N SER A 338 -4.36 -41.70 3.23
CA SER A 338 -5.48 -41.88 4.17
C SER A 338 -6.80 -42.15 3.44
N LYS A 339 -7.03 -41.49 2.29
CA LYS A 339 -8.22 -41.73 1.46
C LYS A 339 -8.22 -43.16 0.89
N ILE A 340 -7.10 -43.61 0.34
CA ILE A 340 -6.91 -44.99 -0.14
C ILE A 340 -7.19 -45.97 0.98
N GLN A 341 -6.52 -45.87 2.13
CA GLN A 341 -6.73 -46.79 3.26
C GLN A 341 -8.19 -46.90 3.71
N LYS A 342 -8.94 -45.78 3.70
CA LYS A 342 -10.38 -45.80 4.03
C LYS A 342 -11.19 -46.53 2.97
N MET A 343 -10.84 -46.34 1.69
CA MET A 343 -11.51 -47.01 0.57
C MET A 343 -11.17 -48.49 0.55
N GLU A 344 -9.90 -48.87 0.68
CA GLU A 344 -9.46 -50.27 0.75
C GLU A 344 -10.16 -51.02 1.88
N LYS A 345 -10.27 -50.46 3.09
CA LYS A 345 -11.05 -51.05 4.20
C LYS A 345 -12.53 -51.26 3.85
N ASN A 346 -13.13 -50.31 3.13
CA ASN A 346 -14.53 -50.43 2.70
C ASN A 346 -14.68 -51.48 1.58
N ILE A 347 -13.72 -51.54 0.66
CA ILE A 347 -13.64 -52.53 -0.40
C ILE A 347 -13.52 -53.94 0.21
N GLU A 348 -12.58 -54.13 1.14
CA GLU A 348 -12.35 -55.40 1.84
C GLU A 348 -13.59 -55.92 2.57
N PHE A 349 -14.40 -55.03 3.16
CA PHE A 349 -15.67 -55.40 3.79
C PHE A 349 -16.60 -56.17 2.83
N HIS A 350 -16.54 -55.87 1.53
CA HIS A 350 -17.32 -56.52 0.49
C HIS A 350 -16.70 -57.84 -0.03
N LYS A 351 -15.54 -58.25 0.51
CA LYS A 351 -14.81 -59.48 0.16
C LYS A 351 -14.69 -59.68 -1.36
N PRO A 352 -14.05 -58.75 -2.08
CA PRO A 352 -13.93 -58.82 -3.52
C PRO A 352 -13.15 -60.06 -3.96
N ASP A 353 -13.46 -60.59 -5.14
CA ASP A 353 -12.65 -61.63 -5.77
C ASP A 353 -11.31 -61.02 -6.24
N GLU A 354 -10.21 -61.70 -5.95
CA GLU A 354 -8.83 -61.25 -6.24
C GLU A 354 -8.59 -60.98 -7.74
N ARG A 355 -9.39 -61.59 -8.63
CA ARG A 355 -9.29 -61.31 -10.08
C ARG A 355 -9.81 -59.93 -10.46
N ILE A 356 -10.56 -59.26 -9.58
CA ILE A 356 -11.14 -57.95 -9.86
C ILE A 356 -10.39 -56.83 -9.13
N TRP A 357 -9.96 -57.10 -7.90
CA TRP A 357 -9.28 -56.14 -7.04
C TRP A 357 -8.36 -56.85 -6.03
N THR A 358 -7.20 -56.26 -5.76
CA THR A 358 -6.21 -56.72 -4.77
C THR A 358 -5.60 -55.54 -4.03
N LEU A 359 -5.31 -55.73 -2.75
CA LEU A 359 -4.61 -54.74 -1.93
C LEU A 359 -3.19 -54.51 -2.45
N ASN A 360 -2.78 -53.23 -2.54
CA ASN A 360 -1.42 -52.89 -2.96
C ASN A 360 -0.49 -52.70 -1.75
N ALA A 361 0.24 -53.77 -1.42
CA ALA A 361 1.14 -53.79 -0.26
C ALA A 361 2.38 -52.89 -0.38
N GLU A 362 2.71 -52.38 -1.57
CA GLU A 362 3.88 -51.53 -1.79
C GLU A 362 3.64 -50.07 -1.40
N ILE A 363 2.37 -49.63 -1.36
CA ILE A 363 2.00 -48.23 -1.12
C ILE A 363 2.49 -47.70 0.24
N PRO A 364 2.29 -48.40 1.38
CA PRO A 364 2.78 -47.91 2.69
C PRO A 364 4.29 -47.69 2.69
N ALA A 365 5.05 -48.61 2.09
CA ALA A 365 6.51 -48.49 2.00
C ALA A 365 6.91 -47.24 1.21
N LEU A 366 6.26 -46.94 0.07
CA LEU A 366 6.57 -45.74 -0.71
C LEU A 366 6.33 -44.45 0.08
N VAL A 367 5.28 -44.40 0.90
CA VAL A 367 4.96 -43.24 1.74
C VAL A 367 6.01 -43.06 2.85
N GLU A 368 6.44 -44.14 3.51
CA GLU A 368 7.44 -44.09 4.58
C GLU A 368 8.82 -43.60 4.12
N HIS A 369 9.17 -43.77 2.84
CA HIS A 369 10.45 -43.29 2.30
C HIS A 369 10.49 -41.77 2.06
N VAL A 370 9.35 -41.08 2.10
CA VAL A 370 9.25 -39.64 1.87
C VAL A 370 9.65 -38.88 3.13
N ASP A 371 10.81 -38.25 3.10
CA ASP A 371 11.37 -37.50 4.22
C ASP A 371 11.65 -36.05 3.83
N ILE A 372 10.89 -35.13 4.45
CA ILE A 372 10.94 -33.69 4.21
C ILE A 372 12.31 -33.06 4.53
N SER A 373 13.11 -33.70 5.39
CA SER A 373 14.44 -33.22 5.77
C SER A 373 15.50 -33.40 4.69
N LYS A 374 15.23 -34.26 3.69
CA LYS A 374 16.14 -34.51 2.57
C LYS A 374 16.33 -33.27 1.69
N LYS A 375 17.47 -33.23 0.99
CA LYS A 375 17.71 -32.23 -0.07
C LYS A 375 16.66 -32.36 -1.17
N ILE A 376 16.35 -31.26 -1.85
CA ILE A 376 15.25 -31.21 -2.83
C ILE A 376 15.33 -32.29 -3.90
N ASP A 377 16.52 -32.65 -4.38
CA ASP A 377 16.69 -33.66 -5.42
C ASP A 377 16.27 -35.06 -4.94
N GLU A 378 16.68 -35.44 -3.73
CA GLU A 378 16.35 -36.72 -3.11
C GLU A 378 14.87 -36.74 -2.69
N PHE A 379 14.42 -35.70 -1.97
CA PHE A 379 13.03 -35.54 -1.57
C PHE A 379 12.09 -35.64 -2.78
N SER A 380 12.36 -34.88 -3.84
CA SER A 380 11.44 -34.82 -4.99
C SER A 380 11.37 -36.15 -5.72
N LYS A 381 12.47 -36.90 -5.78
CA LYS A 381 12.45 -38.24 -6.37
C LYS A 381 11.50 -39.17 -5.60
N ASP A 382 11.65 -39.22 -4.27
CA ASP A 382 10.84 -40.09 -3.41
C ASP A 382 9.38 -39.65 -3.42
N ALA A 383 9.13 -38.36 -3.23
CA ALA A 383 7.79 -37.78 -3.17
C ALA A 383 7.02 -37.91 -4.49
N ILE A 384 7.66 -37.66 -5.64
CA ILE A 384 7.01 -37.80 -6.96
C ILE A 384 6.68 -39.27 -7.24
N ASN A 385 7.54 -40.20 -6.89
CA ASN A 385 7.28 -41.63 -7.04
C ASN A 385 6.11 -42.08 -6.16
N ALA A 386 6.10 -41.70 -4.88
CA ALA A 386 5.02 -42.01 -3.96
C ALA A 386 3.70 -41.40 -4.44
N LEU A 387 3.70 -40.12 -4.81
CA LEU A 387 2.52 -39.41 -5.30
C LEU A 387 1.94 -40.06 -6.56
N HIS A 388 2.80 -40.46 -7.52
CA HIS A 388 2.36 -41.15 -8.73
C HIS A 388 1.68 -42.49 -8.40
N ALA A 389 2.32 -43.33 -7.58
CA ALA A 389 1.76 -44.62 -7.19
C ALA A 389 0.43 -44.46 -6.43
N LEU A 390 0.37 -43.49 -5.50
CA LEU A 390 -0.84 -43.17 -4.75
C LEU A 390 -1.98 -42.71 -5.65
N VAL A 391 -1.74 -41.79 -6.60
CA VAL A 391 -2.81 -41.30 -7.49
C VAL A 391 -3.34 -42.42 -8.38
N VAL A 392 -2.47 -43.28 -8.91
CA VAL A 392 -2.88 -44.46 -9.68
C VAL A 392 -3.73 -45.40 -8.83
N GLN A 393 -3.31 -45.68 -7.59
CA GLN A 393 -4.05 -46.54 -6.68
C GLN A 393 -5.41 -45.93 -6.30
N LEU A 394 -5.45 -44.62 -6.04
CA LEU A 394 -6.68 -43.89 -5.76
C LEU A 394 -7.69 -44.02 -6.91
N ASP A 395 -7.24 -43.90 -8.16
CA ASP A 395 -8.10 -44.04 -9.33
C ASP A 395 -8.66 -45.46 -9.46
N ILE A 396 -7.85 -46.49 -9.15
CA ILE A 396 -8.27 -47.90 -9.13
C ILE A 396 -9.34 -48.14 -8.06
N ASP A 397 -9.08 -47.69 -6.83
CA ASP A 397 -9.99 -47.90 -5.69
C ASP A 397 -11.30 -47.12 -5.86
N GLU A 398 -11.23 -45.90 -6.40
CA GLU A 398 -12.43 -45.10 -6.71
C GLU A 398 -13.27 -45.74 -7.82
N ALA A 399 -12.64 -46.30 -8.85
CA ALA A 399 -13.36 -47.06 -9.87
C ALA A 399 -14.02 -48.30 -9.27
N PHE A 400 -13.33 -49.02 -8.38
CA PHE A 400 -13.87 -50.24 -7.75
C PHE A 400 -15.01 -49.94 -6.77
N MET A 401 -14.87 -48.90 -5.94
CA MET A 401 -15.95 -48.42 -5.07
C MET A 401 -17.22 -48.09 -5.87
N LYS A 402 -17.08 -47.39 -7.01
CA LYS A 402 -18.22 -47.11 -7.90
C LYS A 402 -18.86 -48.37 -8.47
N ILE A 403 -18.06 -49.42 -8.75
CA ILE A 403 -18.59 -50.71 -9.18
C ILE A 403 -19.41 -51.35 -8.05
N ILE A 404 -18.88 -51.41 -6.82
CA ILE A 404 -19.58 -51.97 -5.66
C ILE A 404 -20.92 -51.25 -5.43
N GLU A 405 -20.88 -49.92 -5.32
CA GLU A 405 -22.04 -49.08 -5.00
C GLU A 405 -23.17 -49.19 -6.03
N ASN A 406 -22.82 -49.38 -7.31
CA ASN A 406 -23.80 -49.43 -8.39
C ASN A 406 -24.17 -50.86 -8.81
N TYR A 407 -23.45 -51.89 -8.34
CA TYR A 407 -23.65 -53.27 -8.81
C TYR A 407 -25.11 -53.73 -8.65
N GLN A 408 -25.77 -53.41 -7.52
CA GLN A 408 -27.16 -53.79 -7.27
C GLN A 408 -28.15 -53.21 -8.30
N LYS A 409 -27.84 -52.07 -8.92
CA LYS A 409 -28.66 -51.45 -9.96
C LYS A 409 -28.35 -52.02 -11.35
N ILE A 410 -27.10 -52.41 -11.59
CA ILE A 410 -26.63 -52.90 -12.89
C ILE A 410 -26.88 -54.40 -13.07
N GLU A 411 -26.80 -55.19 -12.01
CA GLU A 411 -27.00 -56.64 -12.05
C GLU A 411 -28.35 -57.06 -12.68
N PRO A 412 -29.51 -56.45 -12.36
CA PRO A 412 -30.77 -56.77 -13.02
C PRO A 412 -30.77 -56.47 -14.52
N LEU A 413 -30.04 -55.44 -14.95
CA LEU A 413 -29.93 -55.08 -16.37
C LEU A 413 -29.12 -56.13 -17.14
N ILE A 414 -27.99 -56.58 -16.57
CA ILE A 414 -27.17 -57.67 -17.14
C ILE A 414 -28.01 -58.93 -17.26
N LYS A 415 -28.70 -59.32 -16.18
CA LYS A 415 -29.56 -60.51 -16.15
C LYS A 415 -30.63 -60.46 -17.24
N ARG A 416 -31.37 -59.36 -17.35
CA ARG A 416 -32.41 -59.18 -18.37
C ARG A 416 -31.84 -59.30 -19.79
N LYS A 417 -30.68 -58.69 -20.06
CA LYS A 417 -30.04 -58.74 -21.38
C LYS A 417 -29.55 -60.15 -21.75
N LEU A 418 -29.03 -60.89 -20.77
CA LEU A 418 -28.70 -62.31 -20.94
C LEU A 418 -29.94 -63.15 -21.23
N GLU A 419 -31.07 -62.90 -20.56
CA GLU A 419 -32.33 -63.62 -20.79
C GLU A 419 -32.93 -63.31 -22.18
N GLU A 420 -32.85 -62.06 -22.63
CA GLU A 420 -33.38 -61.61 -23.93
C GLU A 420 -32.55 -62.15 -25.12
N SER A 421 -31.22 -62.09 -25.03
CA SER A 421 -30.35 -62.28 -26.19
C SER A 421 -29.26 -63.34 -26.02
N GLY A 422 -29.10 -63.91 -24.82
CA GLY A 422 -28.05 -64.87 -24.48
C GLY A 422 -26.65 -64.25 -24.33
N LYS A 423 -26.49 -62.94 -24.57
CA LYS A 423 -25.20 -62.24 -24.50
C LYS A 423 -25.35 -60.81 -23.96
N VAL A 424 -24.26 -60.26 -23.42
CA VAL A 424 -24.13 -58.84 -23.05
C VAL A 424 -22.78 -58.34 -23.55
N THR A 425 -22.80 -57.14 -24.12
CA THR A 425 -21.63 -56.40 -24.63
C THR A 425 -21.63 -54.98 -24.03
N GLU A 426 -20.56 -54.22 -24.29
CA GLU A 426 -20.44 -52.85 -23.76
C GLU A 426 -21.60 -51.93 -24.15
N ASP A 427 -22.06 -52.04 -25.41
CA ASP A 427 -23.15 -51.23 -25.96
C ASP A 427 -24.50 -51.47 -25.27
N ASP A 428 -24.66 -52.61 -24.59
CA ASP A 428 -25.92 -53.00 -23.96
C ASP A 428 -26.16 -52.31 -22.61
N LEU A 429 -25.10 -51.96 -21.88
CA LEU A 429 -25.21 -51.43 -20.51
C LEU A 429 -25.05 -49.91 -20.45
N LYS A 430 -24.31 -49.28 -21.39
CA LYS A 430 -24.10 -47.82 -21.46
C LYS A 430 -23.68 -47.17 -20.13
N VAL A 431 -22.87 -47.87 -19.33
CA VAL A 431 -22.31 -47.38 -18.06
C VAL A 431 -20.79 -47.33 -18.13
N LYS A 432 -20.15 -46.58 -17.23
CA LYS A 432 -18.68 -46.69 -17.07
C LYS A 432 -18.32 -48.07 -16.48
N TYR A 433 -17.13 -48.58 -16.79
CA TYR A 433 -16.58 -49.83 -16.25
C TYR A 433 -17.39 -51.11 -16.60
N VAL A 434 -18.02 -51.16 -17.78
CA VAL A 434 -18.88 -52.28 -18.22
C VAL A 434 -18.19 -53.64 -18.06
N GLU A 435 -16.95 -53.78 -18.52
CA GLU A 435 -16.18 -55.02 -18.41
C GLU A 435 -16.11 -55.54 -16.98
N LYS A 436 -15.88 -54.65 -16.01
CA LYS A 436 -15.76 -55.02 -14.59
C LYS A 436 -17.11 -55.44 -13.99
N PHE A 437 -18.21 -54.79 -14.38
CA PHE A 437 -19.55 -55.23 -14.01
C PHE A 437 -19.87 -56.63 -14.58
N MET A 438 -19.53 -56.88 -15.85
CA MET A 438 -19.73 -58.19 -16.49
C MET A 438 -18.87 -59.28 -15.88
N LEU A 439 -17.59 -58.99 -15.60
CA LEU A 439 -16.68 -59.89 -14.90
C LEU A 439 -17.24 -60.24 -13.53
N LEU A 440 -17.62 -59.25 -12.71
CA LEU A 440 -18.21 -59.47 -11.39
C LEU A 440 -19.50 -60.31 -11.45
N TYR A 441 -20.34 -60.09 -12.46
CA TYR A 441 -21.53 -60.93 -12.68
C TYR A 441 -21.16 -62.39 -12.96
N SER A 442 -20.18 -62.63 -13.83
CA SER A 442 -19.73 -63.99 -14.17
C SER A 442 -19.16 -64.75 -12.99
N LEU A 443 -18.54 -64.04 -12.06
CA LEU A 443 -17.96 -64.60 -10.84
C LEU A 443 -19.04 -65.01 -9.83
N LYS A 444 -20.14 -64.24 -9.77
CA LYS A 444 -21.30 -64.56 -8.93
C LYS A 444 -22.25 -65.60 -9.56
N ASN A 445 -22.18 -65.81 -10.88
CA ASN A 445 -23.09 -66.67 -11.66
C ASN A 445 -22.27 -67.65 -12.53
N PRO A 446 -21.81 -68.79 -11.98
CA PRO A 446 -20.85 -69.71 -12.61
C PRO A 446 -21.32 -70.29 -13.95
N GLU A 447 -22.62 -70.28 -14.22
CA GLU A 447 -23.20 -70.70 -15.48
C GLU A 447 -22.87 -69.74 -16.63
N THR A 448 -22.47 -68.51 -16.36
CA THR A 448 -22.11 -67.52 -17.37
C THR A 448 -20.60 -67.47 -17.62
N LYS A 449 -20.21 -67.12 -18.85
CA LYS A 449 -18.80 -67.00 -19.24
C LYS A 449 -18.50 -65.60 -19.76
N PHE A 450 -17.52 -64.95 -19.16
CA PHE A 450 -16.97 -63.68 -19.62
C PHE A 450 -15.67 -63.93 -20.41
N LYS A 451 -15.62 -63.50 -21.68
CA LYS A 451 -14.44 -63.57 -22.54
C LYS A 451 -14.51 -62.49 -23.62
N GLU A 452 -13.38 -61.85 -23.93
CA GLU A 452 -13.28 -60.84 -25.02
C GLU A 452 -14.38 -59.76 -24.92
N ASN A 453 -14.53 -59.15 -23.74
CA ASN A 453 -15.50 -58.09 -23.45
C ASN A 453 -16.97 -58.46 -23.68
N LYS A 454 -17.27 -59.76 -23.60
CA LYS A 454 -18.60 -60.30 -23.81
C LYS A 454 -18.96 -61.30 -22.73
N LEU A 455 -20.13 -61.13 -22.16
CA LEU A 455 -20.74 -62.08 -21.23
C LEU A 455 -21.73 -62.96 -22.00
N THR A 456 -21.71 -64.28 -21.78
CA THR A 456 -22.60 -65.23 -22.44
C THR A 456 -23.23 -66.21 -21.46
N SER A 457 -24.47 -66.62 -21.72
CA SER A 457 -25.16 -67.66 -20.95
C SER A 457 -25.49 -68.89 -21.81
N PRO A 458 -25.32 -70.12 -21.30
CA PRO A 458 -25.64 -71.36 -22.00
C PRO A 458 -27.15 -71.62 -22.08
N LYS A 459 -27.98 -70.91 -21.29
CA LYS A 459 -29.44 -71.02 -21.39
C LYS A 459 -29.95 -70.28 -22.63
N LYS A 460 -30.41 -71.06 -23.62
CA LYS A 460 -31.07 -70.58 -24.85
C LYS A 460 -32.06 -69.43 -24.55
N ALA A 461 -31.93 -68.34 -25.29
CA ALA A 461 -32.99 -67.33 -25.42
C ALA A 461 -34.31 -68.06 -25.75
N LYS A 462 -35.30 -67.95 -24.86
CA LYS A 462 -36.66 -68.38 -25.21
C LYS A 462 -37.16 -67.39 -26.27
N LYS A 463 -37.10 -67.81 -27.54
CA LYS A 463 -37.82 -67.14 -28.62
C LYS A 463 -39.28 -67.03 -28.21
N ARG A 464 -39.76 -65.81 -27.99
CA ARG A 464 -41.19 -65.50 -28.02
C ARG A 464 -41.59 -65.22 -29.46
#